data_AF-A0A1F8LV95-F1
#
_entry.id   AF-A0A1F8LV95-F1
#
_cell.length_a   1.000
_cell.length_b   1.000
_cell.length_c   1.000
_cell.angle_alpha   90.00
_cell.angle_beta   90.00
_cell.angle_gamma   90.00
#
_symmetry.space_group_name_H-M   'P 1'
#
loop_
_entity.id
_entity.type
_entity.pdbx_description
1 polymer ?
#
loop_
_entity_poly.entity_id
_entity_poly.type
_entity_poly.pdbx_seq_one_letter_code
_entity_poly.pdbx_strand_id
1 'polypeptide(L)'
;MAELPDDHLVDFVDPVTAEVQRVDGLQHVLITHCAKMEGFISPHTTLVDAIFRIFLANGNTPMTPAELAQISGRAPDLILRVLTGETIYRGLRPLLEG
;
A
#
# COMPACT_ATOMS: atom_id res chain seq x y z
N MET A 1 19.18 -5.75 15.83
CA MET A 1 18.82 -5.12 14.55
C MET A 1 18.70 -6.27 13.57
N ALA A 2 17.49 -6.66 13.17
CA ALA A 2 17.32 -7.83 12.30
C ALA A 2 17.53 -7.37 10.85
N GLU A 3 18.63 -7.82 10.24
CA GLU A 3 18.84 -7.74 8.80
C GLU A 3 18.06 -8.90 8.17
N LEU A 4 17.04 -8.59 7.36
CA LEU A 4 16.28 -9.58 6.60
C LEU A 4 16.69 -9.43 5.12
N PRO A 5 17.17 -10.51 4.46
CA PRO A 5 17.43 -10.51 3.03
C PRO A 5 16.16 -10.19 2.23
N ASP A 6 16.32 -9.40 1.17
CA ASP A 6 15.28 -8.74 0.34
C ASP A 6 14.36 -9.71 -0.46
N ASP A 7 14.36 -11.03 -0.18
CA ASP A 7 13.71 -12.03 -1.05
C ASP A 7 13.11 -13.24 -0.27
N HIS A 8 12.70 -13.02 0.98
CA HIS A 8 12.05 -14.08 1.77
C HIS A 8 10.53 -14.03 1.61
N LEU A 9 9.98 -14.93 0.80
CA LEU A 9 8.55 -15.20 0.75
C LEU A 9 8.09 -15.80 2.09
N VAL A 10 7.07 -15.21 2.70
CA VAL A 10 6.43 -15.64 3.93
C VAL A 10 5.01 -16.10 3.60
N ASP A 11 4.60 -17.23 4.16
CA ASP A 11 3.22 -17.68 4.10
C ASP A 11 2.38 -16.83 5.08
N PHE A 12 1.69 -15.81 4.55
CA PHE A 12 0.74 -15.01 5.30
C PHE A 12 -0.61 -15.73 5.34
N VAL A 13 -1.16 -15.87 6.54
CA VAL A 13 -2.50 -16.43 6.76
C VAL A 13 -3.46 -15.28 7.03
N ASP A 14 -4.46 -15.11 6.18
CA ASP A 14 -5.52 -14.13 6.42
C ASP A 14 -6.27 -14.48 7.72
N PRO A 15 -6.35 -13.56 8.71
CA PRO A 15 -6.94 -13.85 10.01
C PRO A 15 -8.48 -14.00 9.99
N VAL A 16 -9.14 -13.64 8.89
CA VAL A 16 -10.60 -13.72 8.70
C VAL A 16 -10.96 -14.91 7.82
N THR A 17 -10.25 -15.11 6.70
CA THR A 17 -10.60 -16.15 5.71
C THR A 17 -9.80 -17.44 5.89
N ALA A 18 -8.70 -17.42 6.65
CA ALA A 18 -7.73 -18.50 6.77
C ALA A 18 -7.05 -18.90 5.44
N GLU A 19 -7.15 -18.07 4.40
CA GLU A 19 -6.44 -18.29 3.15
C GLU A 19 -4.94 -18.04 3.33
N VAL A 20 -4.12 -18.89 2.71
CA VAL A 20 -2.66 -18.80 2.77
C VAL A 20 -2.15 -18.17 1.48
N GLN A 21 -1.45 -17.06 1.61
CA GLN A 21 -0.85 -16.31 0.49
C GLN A 21 0.65 -16.18 0.71
N ARG A 22 1.45 -16.45 -0.34
CA ARG A 22 2.88 -16.12 -0.32
C ARG A 22 3.04 -14.63 -0.56
N VAL A 23 3.51 -13.93 0.46
CA VAL A 23 3.80 -12.49 0.40
C VAL A 23 5.27 -12.24 0.68
N ASP A 24 5.78 -11.11 0.23
CA ASP A 24 7.13 -10.67 0.56
C ASP A 24 7.28 -10.46 2.08
N GLY A 25 8.41 -10.86 2.68
CA GLY A 25 8.66 -10.75 4.12
C GLY A 25 8.62 -9.31 4.64
N LEU A 26 8.95 -8.32 3.81
CA LEU A 26 8.77 -6.89 4.11
C LEU A 26 7.28 -6.52 4.15
N GLN A 27 6.50 -7.06 3.22
CA GLN A 27 5.05 -6.88 3.17
C GLN A 27 4.37 -7.49 4.41
N HIS A 28 4.83 -8.66 4.87
CA HIS A 28 4.34 -9.28 6.10
C HIS A 28 4.59 -8.42 7.35
N VAL A 29 5.78 -7.84 7.52
CA VAL A 29 6.08 -6.97 8.66
C VAL A 29 5.25 -5.67 8.60
N LEU A 30 5.10 -5.09 7.41
CA LEU A 30 4.35 -3.84 7.22
C LEU A 30 2.83 -4.04 7.47
N ILE A 31 2.26 -5.14 6.99
CA ILE A 31 0.84 -5.50 7.16
C ILE A 31 0.54 -5.88 8.62
N THR A 32 1.34 -6.76 9.21
CA THR A 32 0.99 -7.38 10.50
C THR A 32 1.28 -6.45 11.69
N HIS A 33 2.24 -5.53 11.57
CA HIS A 33 2.69 -4.68 12.68
C HIS A 33 2.45 -3.17 12.48
N CYS A 34 2.63 -2.63 11.28
CA CYS A 34 2.64 -1.17 11.08
C CYS A 34 1.30 -0.60 10.60
N ALA A 35 0.48 -1.37 9.87
CA ALA A 35 -0.82 -0.92 9.38
C ALA A 35 -1.82 -0.56 10.50
N LYS A 36 -1.61 -1.10 11.71
CA LYS A 36 -2.48 -0.89 12.90
C LYS A 36 -1.97 0.19 13.86
N MET A 37 -0.81 0.82 13.60
CA MET A 37 -0.28 1.88 14.47
C MET A 37 -0.90 3.24 14.14
N GLU A 38 -1.39 3.94 15.18
CA GLU A 38 -1.79 5.34 15.09
C GLU A 38 -0.62 6.18 14.54
N GLY A 39 -0.84 6.89 13.43
CA GLY A 39 0.19 7.68 12.74
C GLY A 39 0.79 7.04 11.49
N PHE A 40 0.37 5.82 11.10
CA PHE A 40 0.78 5.19 9.83
C PHE A 40 0.33 5.98 8.59
N ILE A 41 -0.75 6.75 8.69
CA ILE A 41 -1.10 7.80 7.73
C ILE A 41 -1.24 9.08 8.54
N SER A 42 -0.17 9.88 8.59
CA SER A 42 -0.12 11.16 9.28
C SER A 42 -0.30 12.30 8.26
N PRO A 43 -0.75 13.51 8.69
CA PRO A 43 -0.74 14.69 7.83
C PRO A 43 0.63 14.99 7.20
N HIS A 44 1.71 14.59 7.87
CA HIS A 44 3.10 14.72 7.41
C HIS A 44 3.57 13.60 6.47
N THR A 45 2.78 12.53 6.32
CA THR A 45 3.04 11.47 5.34
C THR A 45 2.78 12.03 3.95
N THR A 46 3.76 11.89 3.05
CA THR A 46 3.61 12.33 1.66
C THR A 46 2.43 11.59 1.02
N LEU A 47 1.78 12.23 0.03
CA LEU A 47 0.66 11.62 -0.69
C LEU A 47 1.02 10.22 -1.22
N VAL A 48 2.21 10.12 -1.81
CA VAL A 48 2.75 8.87 -2.37
C VAL A 48 2.90 7.79 -1.30
N ASP A 49 3.46 8.13 -0.14
CA ASP A 49 3.65 7.17 0.96
C ASP A 49 2.31 6.68 1.51
N ALA A 50 1.33 7.58 1.64
CA ALA A 50 -0.01 7.22 2.10
C ALA A 50 -0.68 6.24 1.12
N ILE A 51 -0.66 6.55 -0.18
CA ILE A 51 -1.23 5.69 -1.23
C ILE A 51 -0.51 4.33 -1.28
N PHE A 52 0.82 4.33 -1.25
CA PHE A 52 1.60 3.09 -1.27
C PHE A 52 1.26 2.19 -0.07
N ARG A 53 1.13 2.78 1.12
CA ARG A 53 0.70 2.09 2.35
C ARG A 53 -0.72 1.53 2.26
N ILE A 54 -1.66 2.26 1.63
CA ILE A 54 -3.02 1.79 1.38
C ILE A 54 -2.99 0.52 0.50
N PHE A 55 -2.21 0.53 -0.58
CA PHE A 55 -2.09 -0.66 -1.43
C PHE A 55 -1.45 -1.84 -0.71
N LEU A 56 -0.42 -1.62 0.11
CA LEU A 56 0.15 -2.70 0.93
C LEU A 56 -0.90 -3.31 1.88
N ALA A 57 -1.71 -2.47 2.53
CA ALA A 57 -2.76 -2.92 3.43
C ALA A 57 -3.94 -3.61 2.72
N ASN A 58 -4.19 -3.26 1.45
CA ASN A 58 -5.24 -3.83 0.59
C ASN A 58 -4.74 -5.00 -0.29
N GLY A 59 -3.57 -5.57 0.02
CA GLY A 59 -3.01 -6.69 -0.75
C GLY A 59 -2.72 -6.36 -2.22
N ASN A 60 -2.38 -5.09 -2.53
CA ASN A 60 -2.15 -4.55 -3.87
C ASN A 60 -3.35 -4.69 -4.84
N THR A 61 -4.57 -4.80 -4.31
CA THR A 61 -5.78 -4.77 -5.14
C THR A 61 -5.96 -3.36 -5.75
N PRO A 62 -6.26 -3.24 -7.07
CA PRO A 62 -6.50 -1.95 -7.70
C PRO A 62 -7.62 -1.15 -7.03
N MET A 63 -7.46 0.17 -6.97
CA MET A 63 -8.44 1.10 -6.40
C MET A 63 -8.54 2.35 -7.26
N THR A 64 -9.74 2.93 -7.32
CA THR A 64 -9.98 4.20 -7.98
C THR A 64 -9.42 5.37 -7.16
N PRO A 65 -9.11 6.53 -7.79
CA PRO A 65 -8.72 7.73 -7.06
C PRO A 65 -9.75 8.20 -6.03
N ALA A 66 -11.04 7.95 -6.27
CA ALA A 66 -12.11 8.29 -5.34
C ALA A 66 -12.06 7.44 -4.06
N GLU A 67 -11.80 6.13 -4.18
CA GLU A 67 -11.66 5.24 -3.02
C GLU A 67 -10.37 5.57 -2.24
N LEU A 68 -9.27 5.84 -2.95
CA LEU A 68 -8.02 6.30 -2.32
C LEU A 68 -8.22 7.62 -1.55
N ALA A 69 -9.06 8.53 -2.05
CA ALA A 69 -9.37 9.79 -1.38
C ALA A 69 -10.14 9.58 -0.06
N GLN A 70 -11.11 8.64 -0.04
CA GLN A 70 -11.85 8.32 1.19
C GLN A 70 -10.94 7.81 2.30
N ILE A 71 -9.92 7.02 1.95
CA ILE A 71 -9.00 6.41 2.92
C ILE A 71 -7.87 7.37 3.31
N SER A 72 -7.28 8.07 2.34
CA SER A 72 -6.12 8.95 2.57
C SER A 72 -6.49 10.36 3.06
N GLY A 73 -7.75 10.77 2.90
CA GLY A 73 -8.20 12.15 3.17
C GLY A 73 -7.63 13.18 2.18
N ARG A 74 -7.07 12.74 1.05
CA ARG A 74 -6.47 13.60 0.03
C ARG A 74 -7.41 13.77 -1.15
N ALA A 75 -7.34 14.91 -1.82
CA ALA A 75 -8.24 15.21 -2.94
C ALA A 75 -8.04 14.20 -4.11
N PRO A 76 -9.13 13.65 -4.70
CA PRO A 76 -9.03 12.69 -5.80
C PRO A 76 -8.25 13.21 -7.02
N ASP A 77 -8.40 14.50 -7.35
CA ASP A 77 -7.69 15.17 -8.44
C ASP A 77 -6.17 15.23 -8.19
N LEU A 78 -5.77 15.49 -6.95
CA LEU A 78 -4.37 15.49 -6.55
C LEU A 78 -3.76 14.07 -6.63
N ILE A 79 -4.51 13.06 -6.18
CA ILE A 79 -4.12 11.64 -6.29
C ILE A 79 -3.90 11.29 -7.76
N LEU A 80 -4.89 11.57 -8.61
CA LEU A 80 -4.81 11.27 -10.03
C LEU A 80 -3.60 11.96 -10.68
N ARG A 81 -3.44 13.27 -10.47
CA ARG A 81 -2.33 14.05 -11.06
C ARG A 81 -0.95 13.51 -10.68
N VAL A 82 -0.77 13.05 -9.44
CA VAL A 82 0.52 12.52 -8.99
C VAL A 82 0.77 11.12 -9.54
N LEU A 83 -0.25 10.26 -9.59
CA LEU A 83 -0.10 8.88 -10.06
C LEU A 83 -0.05 8.74 -11.59
N THR A 84 -0.61 9.69 -12.34
CA THR A 84 -0.56 9.72 -13.81
C THR A 84 0.54 10.62 -14.37
N GLY A 85 1.36 11.20 -13.49
CA GLY A 85 2.53 11.99 -13.90
C GLY A 85 3.62 11.11 -14.53
N GLU A 86 4.66 11.77 -15.05
CA GLU A 86 5.80 11.08 -15.69
C GLU A 86 6.64 10.27 -14.71
N THR A 87 6.62 10.66 -13.43
CA THR A 87 7.43 10.00 -12.39
C THR A 87 6.69 8.81 -11.81
N ILE A 88 7.41 7.70 -11.79
CA ILE A 88 6.99 6.46 -11.17
C ILE A 88 7.41 6.47 -9.71
N TYR A 89 6.44 6.47 -8.81
CA TYR A 89 6.71 6.46 -7.38
C TYR A 89 6.48 5.08 -6.78
N ARG A 90 7.51 4.52 -6.12
CA ARG A 90 7.41 3.25 -5.37
C ARG A 90 6.80 2.09 -6.19
N GLY A 91 7.04 2.08 -7.49
CA GLY A 91 6.49 1.05 -8.39
C GLY A 91 5.00 1.21 -8.74
N LEU A 92 4.29 2.20 -8.21
CA LEU A 92 2.88 2.45 -8.51
C LEU A 92 2.70 2.76 -10.00
N ARG A 93 1.65 2.17 -10.59
CA ARG A 93 1.20 2.41 -11.98
C ARG A 93 -0.31 2.50 -12.02
N PRO A 94 -0.87 3.44 -12.79
CA PRO A 94 -2.28 3.38 -13.16
C PRO A 94 -2.56 2.10 -13.96
N LEU A 95 -3.61 1.39 -13.56
CA LEU A 95 -4.23 0.38 -14.41
C LEU A 95 -5.19 1.12 -15.35
N LEU A 96 -4.94 1.07 -16.65
CA LEU A 96 -5.90 1.55 -17.64
C LEU A 96 -6.80 0.37 -17.98
N GLU A 97 -8.05 0.41 -17.52
CA GLU A 97 -9.09 -0.48 -18.07
C GLU A 97 -9.38 0.02 -19.50
N GLY A 98 -9.17 -0.87 -20.47
CA GLY A 98 -9.41 -0.62 -21.90
C GLY A 98 -10.83 -0.92 -22.32
#